data_AF-A0A2Y9AB92-F1
#
_entry.id   AF-A0A2Y9AB92-F1
#
_cell.length_a   1.000
_cell.length_b   1.000
_cell.length_c   1.000
_cell.angle_alpha   90.00
_cell.angle_beta   90.00
_cell.angle_gamma   90.00
#
_symmetry.space_group_name_H-M   'P 1'
#
loop_
_entity.id
_entity.type
_entity.pdbx_description
1 polymer ?
#
loop_
_entity_poly.entity_id
_entity_poly.type
_entity_poly.pdbx_seq_one_letter_code
_entity_poly.pdbx_strand_id
1 'polypeptide(L)' 'MPTHRVIHVENIRHDPLLGRLSGTVIHRDPEGDLMRQTVTTPVEKPSLAHAEAEAHLRRAADQG' A
#
# COMPACT_ATOMS: atom_id res chain seq x y z
N MET A 1 -18.15 12.67 -2.74
CA MET A 1 -17.26 12.09 -1.72
C MET A 1 -15.83 12.37 -2.14
N PRO A 2 -15.01 13.02 -1.29
CA PRO A 2 -13.63 13.34 -1.64
C PRO A 2 -12.87 12.04 -1.92
N THR A 3 -12.56 11.78 -3.18
CA THR A 3 -11.91 10.54 -3.62
C THR A 3 -10.42 10.73 -3.42
N HIS A 4 -9.89 10.28 -2.28
CA HIS A 4 -8.46 10.25 -2.03
C HIS A 4 -7.77 9.50 -3.19
N ARG A 5 -6.80 10.15 -3.84
CA ARG A 5 -6.05 9.52 -4.93
C ARG A 5 -4.73 9.00 -4.39
N VAL A 6 -4.51 7.67 -4.47
CA VAL A 6 -3.18 7.12 -4.22
C VAL A 6 -2.22 7.64 -5.29
N ILE A 7 -1.15 8.28 -4.82
CA ILE A 7 -0.13 8.91 -5.67
C ILE A 7 1.13 8.06 -5.71
N HIS A 8 1.48 7.42 -4.59
CA HIS A 8 2.74 6.70 -4.45
C HIS A 8 2.68 5.65 -3.34
N VAL A 9 3.53 4.62 -3.44
CA VAL A 9 3.76 3.64 -2.37
C VAL A 9 5.27 3.57 -2.15
N GLU A 10 5.69 3.70 -0.90
CA GLU A 10 7.10 3.63 -0.50
C GLU A 10 7.30 2.67 0.69
N ASN A 11 8.56 2.42 1.04
CA ASN A 11 8.94 1.57 2.18
C ASN A 11 8.30 0.17 2.16
N ILE A 12 8.14 -0.40 0.97
CA ILE A 12 7.58 -1.75 0.77
C ILE A 12 8.52 -2.79 1.40
N ARG A 13 8.00 -3.53 2.38
CA ARG A 13 8.70 -4.60 3.08
C ARG A 13 7.87 -5.87 3.02
N HIS A 14 8.48 -6.93 2.51
CA HIS A 14 7.91 -8.26 2.48
C HIS A 14 8.53 -9.11 3.58
N ASP A 15 7.67 -9.66 4.44
CA ASP A 15 8.03 -10.65 5.46
C ASP A 15 7.56 -12.04 4.99
N PRO A 16 8.44 -12.82 4.35
CA PRO A 16 8.08 -14.14 3.83
C PRO A 16 7.89 -15.18 4.93
N LEU A 17 8.40 -14.95 6.15
CA LEU A 17 8.24 -15.86 7.28
C LEU A 17 6.83 -15.74 7.87
N LEU A 18 6.30 -14.51 7.93
CA LEU A 18 4.96 -14.23 8.41
C LEU A 18 3.90 -14.21 7.30
N GLY A 19 4.31 -14.28 6.03
CA GLY A 19 3.42 -14.14 4.88
C GLY A 19 2.74 -12.78 4.86
N ARG A 20 3.49 -11.71 5.14
CA ARG A 20 2.95 -10.35 5.27
C ARG A 20 3.69 -9.38 4.37
N LEU A 21 2.93 -8.48 3.77
CA LEU A 21 3.45 -7.33 3.05
C LEU A 21 3.05 -6.06 3.78
N SER A 22 4.01 -5.17 3.97
CA SER A 22 3.81 -3.87 4.60
C SER A 22 4.38 -2.76 3.72
N GLY A 23 3.78 -1.58 3.75
CA GLY A 23 4.31 -0.41 3.06
C GLY A 23 3.53 0.84 3.40
N THR A 24 4.07 1.98 3.01
CA THR A 24 3.46 3.29 3.22
C THR A 24 2.81 3.75 1.93
N VAL A 25 1.50 3.91 1.95
CA VAL A 25 0.72 4.43 0.83
C VAL A 25 0.51 5.93 1.06
N ILE A 26 0.82 6.73 0.05
CA ILE A 26 0.65 8.17 0.05
C ILE A 26 -0.58 8.52 -0.76
N HIS A 27 -1.51 9.21 -0.13
CA HIS A 27 -2.76 9.69 -0.70
C HIS A 27 -2.70 11.20 -0.84
N ARG A 28 -3.38 11.72 -1.86
CA ARG A 28 -3.75 13.13 -1.97
C ARG A 28 -5.25 13.26 -1.78
N ASP A 29 -5.68 14.05 -0.81
CA ASP A 29 -7.06 14.49 -0.69
C ASP A 29 -7.39 15.56 -1.75
N PRO A 30 -8.69 15.84 -2.00
CA PRO A 30 -9.05 16.84 -3.00
C PRO A 30 -8.68 18.28 -2.64
N GLU A 31 -8.32 18.57 -1.39
CA GLU A 31 -7.82 19.88 -0.97
C GLU A 31 -6.33 20.04 -1.34
N GLY A 32 -5.65 18.92 -1.61
CA GLY A 32 -4.27 18.85 -2.10
C GLY A 32 -3.28 18.43 -1.02
N ASP A 33 -3.76 18.17 0.19
CA ASP A 33 -2.94 17.69 1.29
C ASP A 33 -2.45 16.25 1.03
N LEU A 34 -1.33 15.90 1.66
CA LEU A 34 -0.69 14.60 1.50
C LEU A 34 -0.88 13.80 2.78
N MET A 35 -1.59 12.68 2.68
CA MET A 35 -1.77 11.75 3.78
C MET A 35 -0.91 10.51 3.58
N ARG A 36 -0.24 10.06 4.65
CA ARG A 36 0.55 8.83 4.66
C ARG A 36 -0.15 7.78 5.49
N GLN A 37 -0.44 6.64 4.89
CA GLN A 37 -1.08 5.50 5.54
C GLN A 37 -0.13 4.31 5.53
N THR A 38 0.12 3.72 6.69
CA THR A 38 0.84 2.44 6.76
C THR A 38 -0.15 1.31 6.58
N VAL A 39 0.05 0.50 5.53
CA VAL A 39 -0.80 -0.63 5.19
C VAL A 39 -0.01 -1.90 5.42
N THR A 40 -0.63 -2.87 6.11
CA THR A 40 -0.10 -4.21 6.29
C THR A 40 -1.18 -5.20 5.88
N THR A 41 -0.82 -6.13 4.99
CA THR A 41 -1.76 -7.07 4.37
C THR A 41 -1.11 -8.45 4.27
N PRO A 42 -1.86 -9.54 4.49
CA PRO A 42 -1.35 -10.88 4.27
C PRO A 42 -1.08 -11.12 2.77
N VAL A 43 -0.02 -11.86 2.47
CA VAL A 43 0.31 -12.28 1.11
C VAL A 43 0.62 -13.77 1.10
N GLU A 44 -0.04 -14.50 0.20
CA GLU A 44 0.14 -15.95 0.07
C GLU A 44 1.40 -16.33 -0.71
N LYS A 45 1.96 -15.38 -1.48
CA LYS A 45 3.17 -15.61 -2.27
C LYS A 45 4.42 -15.34 -1.42
N PRO A 46 5.40 -16.27 -1.38
CA PRO A 46 6.66 -16.08 -0.65
C PRO A 46 7.60 -15.05 -1.31
N SER A 47 7.29 -14.60 -2.53
CA SER A 47 8.02 -13.58 -3.25
C SER A 47 7.05 -12.85 -4.18
N LEU A 48 6.97 -11.53 -4.02
CA LEU A 48 6.24 -10.63 -4.92
C LEU A 48 7.25 -9.73 -5.61
N ALA A 49 7.08 -9.54 -6.92
CA ALA A 49 7.82 -8.48 -7.61
C ALA A 49 7.43 -7.11 -7.01
N HIS A 50 8.34 -6.13 -7.07
CA HIS A 50 8.10 -4.79 -6.51
C HIS A 50 6.78 -4.16 -7.03
N ALA A 51 6.51 -4.28 -8.34
CA ALA A 51 5.29 -3.79 -8.95
C ALA A 51 4.02 -4.54 -8.48
N GLU A 52 4.11 -5.85 -8.24
CA GLU A 52 2.99 -6.62 -7.69
C GLU A 52 2.72 -6.23 -6.23
N ALA A 53 3.79 -6.05 -5.44
CA ALA A 53 3.70 -5.63 -4.05
C ALA A 53 3.08 -4.22 -3.92
N GLU A 54 3.51 -3.27 -4.77
CA GLU A 54 2.92 -1.93 -4.85
C GLU A 54 1.43 -2.01 -5.19
N ALA A 55 1.05 -2.75 -6.23
CA ALA A 55 -0.35 -2.88 -6.64
C ALA A 55 -1.21 -3.51 -5.53
N HIS A 56 -0.66 -4.47 -4.79
CA HIS A 56 -1.35 -5.14 -3.70
C HIS A 56 -1.58 -4.19 -2.51
N LEU A 57 -0.55 -3.44 -2.09
CA LEU A 57 -0.68 -2.42 -1.03
C LEU A 57 -1.64 -1.30 -1.41
N ARG A 58 -1.61 -0.87 -2.68
CA ARG A 58 -2.52 0.17 -3.19
C ARG A 58 -3.98 -0.26 -3.10
N ARG A 59 -4.30 -1.49 -3.48
CA ARG A 59 -5.67 -2.03 -3.33
C ARG A 59 -6.08 -2.17 -1.87
N ALA A 60 -5.18 -2.63 -1.01
CA ALA A 60 -5.45 -2.76 0.41
C ALA A 60 -5.72 -1.40 1.09
N ALA A 61 -5.08 -0.32 0.62
CA ALA A 61 -5.35 1.03 1.09
C ALA A 61 -6.73 1.56 0.67
N ASP A 62 -7.19 1.23 -0.54
CA ASP A 62 -8.51 1.60 -1.06
C ASP A 62 -9.68 0.85 -0.37
N GLN A 63 -9.41 -0.28 0.29
CA GLN A 63 -10.41 -1.08 1.01
C GLN A 63 -10.51 -0.76 2.51
N GLY A 64 -9.59 0.05 3.05
CA GLY A 64 -9.45 0.34 4.47
C GLY A 64 -10.20 1.57 4.95
#